data_AF-W2NCI8-F1
#
_entry.id   AF-W2NCI8-F1
#
_cell.length_a   1.000
_cell.length_b   1.000
_cell.length_c   1.000
_cell.angle_alpha   90.00
_cell.angle_beta   90.00
_cell.angle_gamma   90.00
#
_symmetry.space_group_name_H-M   'P 1'
#
loop_
_entity.id
_entity.type
_entity.pdbx_description
1 polymer ?
#
loop_
_entity_poly.entity_id
_entity_poly.type
_entity_poly.pdbx_seq_one_letter_code
_entity_poly.pdbx_strand_id
1 'polypeptide(L)'
;MSSVGMLDEDSTWNSGKKLKKAKKFPTKFAVDYVTPLKTQDERGTCWDFATVGVLENSYRQQGIAHGWLQEDEYMAISEQAYGAEVLRLCAGPPGSPQQVACLIPGNGIWKNSTEGGDATLLVYLMNGLKDNIYPHSICPYYPDDGNDTVCPGLTSEKRQTNPLSLKIKKMDTLMDEMSIKHTMLKHRQAMSLTTATPYTTHYYPCIGELAAQGRCNPASMECTLCPPELSMTPCCVPIEMGENYNMDGEFITSHVMTPEGGHVMTLVGYNDLFRTKQGYTGGFILKNSWFDGIHPALGPRHARGSHSLKYWMQEITDWEEASMCPNSYDPENWYQCGNTAEVINARRHGDPGMNIPLPIKHSTTISG
;
A
#
# COMPACT_ATOMS: atom_id res chain seq x y z
N MET A 1 22.24 46.19 18.06
CA MET A 1 21.20 46.68 19.00
C MET A 1 20.14 45.60 19.06
N SER A 2 19.82 44.88 20.12
CA SER A 2 20.23 44.67 21.51
C SER A 2 19.33 43.46 21.90
N SER A 3 19.67 42.45 22.68
CA SER A 3 20.82 42.11 23.49
C SER A 3 20.73 40.61 23.78
N VAL A 4 21.87 39.95 23.74
CA VAL A 4 22.13 38.64 24.34
C VAL A 4 21.85 38.73 25.85
N GLY A 5 21.10 37.77 26.39
CA GLY A 5 20.98 37.55 27.82
C GLY A 5 21.53 36.18 28.15
N MET A 6 22.77 36.13 28.64
CA MET A 6 23.45 34.94 29.11
C MET A 6 23.72 35.11 30.62
N LEU A 7 23.24 34.13 31.38
CA LEU A 7 23.61 33.68 32.73
C LEU A 7 23.29 34.60 33.93
N ASP A 8 22.51 34.03 34.85
CA ASP A 8 22.83 34.08 36.28
C ASP A 8 22.99 32.63 36.77
N GLU A 9 24.19 32.33 37.29
CA GLU A 9 24.50 31.16 38.11
C GLU A 9 24.00 31.39 39.56
N ASP A 10 23.79 30.27 40.26
CA ASP A 10 23.57 30.12 41.70
C ASP A 10 22.21 30.53 42.29
N SER A 11 21.29 29.56 42.32
CA SER A 11 20.62 29.23 43.59
C SER A 11 20.22 27.75 43.66
N THR A 12 20.98 27.04 44.51
CA THR A 12 20.55 25.93 45.37
C THR A 12 19.54 24.91 44.84
N TRP A 13 20.14 23.82 44.37
CA TRP A 13 19.64 22.46 44.31
C TRP A 13 18.74 22.06 45.50
N ASN A 14 17.43 21.93 45.29
CA ASN A 14 16.61 20.92 45.97
C ASN A 14 15.24 20.73 45.32
N SER A 15 15.10 19.74 44.44
CA SER A 15 13.92 18.86 44.45
C SER A 15 14.20 17.63 43.58
N GLY A 16 14.15 16.45 44.20
CA GLY A 16 14.41 15.16 43.59
C GLY A 16 13.36 14.72 42.56
N LYS A 17 13.26 15.43 41.42
CA LYS A 17 12.61 14.91 40.23
C LYS A 17 13.70 14.47 39.25
N LYS A 18 13.89 13.14 39.15
CA LYS A 18 14.59 12.54 38.01
C LYS A 18 13.97 13.15 36.74
N LEU A 19 14.74 13.92 35.97
CA LEU A 19 14.34 14.31 34.61
C LEU A 19 14.02 13.00 33.87
N LYS A 20 12.73 12.77 33.59
CA LYS A 20 12.33 11.68 32.71
C LYS A 20 12.93 12.00 31.35
N LYS A 21 13.96 11.25 30.96
CA LYS A 21 14.52 11.29 29.61
C LYS A 21 13.33 11.19 28.65
N ALA A 22 13.08 12.24 27.87
CA ALA A 22 11.98 12.25 26.92
C ALA A 22 12.16 11.01 26.02
N LYS A 23 11.15 10.14 25.99
CA LYS A 23 11.20 8.93 25.17
C LYS A 23 11.26 9.41 23.72
N LYS A 24 12.42 9.23 23.06
CA LYS A 24 12.62 9.65 21.68
C LYS A 24 11.56 8.97 20.82
N PHE A 25 10.91 9.75 19.95
CA PHE A 25 9.96 9.21 18.99
C PHE A 25 10.68 8.19 18.08
N PRO A 26 10.16 6.96 17.89
CA PRO A 26 10.80 5.97 17.04
C PRO A 26 10.92 6.48 15.61
N THR A 27 12.12 6.36 15.03
CA THR A 27 12.40 6.76 13.64
C THR A 27 11.87 5.75 12.62
N LYS A 28 11.50 4.55 13.05
CA LYS A 28 10.85 3.54 12.22
C LYS A 28 9.87 2.73 13.04
N PHE A 29 8.79 2.30 12.41
CA PHE A 29 7.77 1.45 13.01
C PHE A 29 6.98 0.73 11.92
N ALA A 30 6.68 -0.53 12.15
CA ALA A 30 5.73 -1.30 11.35
C ALA A 30 4.72 -1.99 12.26
N VAL A 31 3.50 -2.16 11.75
CA VAL A 31 2.45 -2.90 12.45
C VAL A 31 2.72 -4.39 12.32
N ASP A 32 2.40 -5.12 13.38
CA ASP A 32 2.49 -6.57 13.37
C ASP A 32 1.34 -7.16 12.56
N TYR A 33 1.48 -8.42 12.14
CA TYR A 33 0.40 -9.25 11.56
C TYR A 33 -0.23 -8.70 10.28
N VAL A 34 0.53 -8.02 9.44
CA VAL A 34 0.11 -7.69 8.06
C VAL A 34 -0.13 -8.99 7.29
N THR A 35 -1.26 -9.10 6.59
CA THR A 35 -1.60 -10.27 5.77
C THR A 35 -0.93 -10.21 4.39
N PRO A 36 -0.80 -11.34 3.67
CA PRO A 36 -0.19 -11.38 2.34
C PRO A 36 -0.83 -10.41 1.32
N LEU A 37 -0.04 -9.99 0.33
CA LEU A 37 -0.48 -9.20 -0.81
C LEU A 37 -1.59 -9.93 -1.58
N LYS A 38 -2.54 -9.14 -2.11
CA LYS A 38 -3.54 -9.58 -3.09
C LYS A 38 -3.59 -8.55 -4.22
N THR A 39 -4.13 -8.92 -5.38
CA THR A 39 -4.18 -8.07 -6.57
C THR A 39 -5.63 -7.69 -6.91
N GLN A 40 -5.84 -6.42 -7.21
CA GLN A 40 -7.08 -5.86 -7.77
C GLN A 40 -7.16 -6.01 -9.29
N ASP A 41 -6.05 -6.44 -9.90
CA ASP A 41 -5.88 -6.57 -11.34
C ASP A 41 -6.32 -5.30 -12.08
N GLU A 42 -7.22 -5.40 -13.05
CA GLU A 42 -7.59 -4.29 -13.93
C GLU A 42 -8.73 -3.42 -13.39
N ARG A 43 -9.27 -3.75 -12.22
CA ARG A 43 -10.49 -3.13 -11.68
C ARG A 43 -10.18 -2.02 -10.68
N GLY A 44 -10.99 -0.95 -10.68
CA GLY A 44 -10.99 0.10 -9.67
C GLY A 44 -11.57 -0.35 -8.33
N THR A 45 -10.94 -1.34 -7.68
CA THR A 45 -11.35 -1.91 -6.39
C THR A 45 -10.32 -1.69 -5.28
N CYS A 46 -9.33 -0.80 -5.49
CA CYS A 46 -8.29 -0.51 -4.50
C CYS A 46 -8.81 -0.21 -3.09
N TRP A 47 -9.97 0.47 -3.00
CA TRP A 47 -10.64 0.77 -1.73
C TRP A 47 -11.21 -0.48 -1.04
N ASP A 48 -11.63 -1.51 -1.78
CA ASP A 48 -12.02 -2.81 -1.22
C ASP A 48 -10.81 -3.47 -0.57
N PHE A 49 -9.70 -3.59 -1.31
CA PHE A 49 -8.46 -4.21 -0.84
C PHE A 49 -7.86 -3.48 0.35
N ALA A 50 -7.82 -2.15 0.30
CA ALA A 50 -7.28 -1.35 1.39
C ALA A 50 -8.12 -1.46 2.66
N THR A 51 -9.45 -1.43 2.53
CA THR A 51 -10.37 -1.59 3.66
C THR A 51 -10.26 -3.00 4.24
N VAL A 52 -10.29 -4.02 3.38
CA VAL A 52 -10.13 -5.41 3.79
C VAL A 52 -8.77 -5.65 4.45
N GLY A 53 -7.69 -5.04 3.96
CA GLY A 53 -6.37 -5.12 4.58
C GLY A 53 -6.34 -4.60 6.03
N VAL A 54 -7.07 -3.51 6.32
CA VAL A 54 -7.24 -3.01 7.69
C VAL A 54 -8.07 -3.98 8.54
N LEU A 55 -9.16 -4.50 7.99
CA LEU A 55 -10.02 -5.46 8.68
C LEU A 55 -9.28 -6.76 9.01
N GLU A 56 -8.55 -7.34 8.06
CA GLU A 56 -7.76 -8.55 8.24
C GLU A 56 -6.66 -8.35 9.30
N ASN A 57 -5.97 -7.20 9.28
CA ASN A 57 -4.96 -6.89 10.29
C ASN A 57 -5.58 -6.84 11.70
N SER A 58 -6.72 -6.16 11.84
CA SER A 58 -7.45 -6.08 13.11
C SER A 58 -7.96 -7.45 13.59
N TYR A 59 -8.54 -8.24 12.67
CA TYR A 59 -9.02 -9.59 12.97
C TYR A 59 -7.89 -10.52 13.38
N ARG A 60 -6.73 -10.46 12.72
CA ARG A 60 -5.56 -11.29 13.05
C ARG A 60 -5.00 -10.92 14.42
N GLN A 61 -4.84 -9.62 14.70
CA GLN A 61 -4.45 -9.14 16.03
C GLN A 61 -5.39 -9.67 17.13
N GLN A 62 -6.70 -9.57 16.91
CA GLN A 62 -7.69 -10.07 17.85
C GLN A 62 -7.63 -11.59 18.00
N GLY A 63 -7.58 -12.33 16.88
CA GLY A 63 -7.53 -13.78 16.88
C GLY A 63 -6.33 -14.34 17.65
N ILE A 64 -5.15 -13.75 17.46
CA ILE A 64 -3.94 -14.14 18.21
C ILE A 64 -4.08 -13.79 19.68
N ALA A 65 -4.54 -12.57 20.02
CA ALA A 65 -4.71 -12.14 21.40
C ALA A 65 -5.70 -13.00 22.20
N HIS A 66 -6.69 -13.59 21.53
CA HIS A 66 -7.66 -14.50 22.15
C HIS A 66 -7.31 -15.98 22.02
N GLY A 67 -6.20 -16.33 21.35
CA GLY A 67 -5.79 -17.72 21.13
C GLY A 67 -6.65 -18.48 20.10
N TRP A 68 -7.35 -17.77 19.21
CA TRP A 68 -8.13 -18.35 18.12
C TRP A 68 -7.29 -18.65 16.87
N LEU A 69 -6.18 -17.92 16.71
CA LEU A 69 -5.25 -18.05 15.59
C LEU A 69 -3.83 -18.20 16.13
N GLN A 70 -3.02 -19.04 15.49
CA GLN A 70 -1.56 -19.05 15.66
C GLN A 70 -0.92 -17.83 14.98
N GLU A 71 0.36 -17.57 15.28
CA GLU A 71 1.09 -16.44 14.70
C GLU A 71 1.23 -16.53 13.17
N ASP A 72 1.29 -17.73 12.61
CA ASP A 72 1.37 -18.02 11.18
C ASP A 72 0.01 -18.20 10.50
N GLU A 73 -1.09 -18.08 11.25
CA GLU A 73 -2.44 -18.17 10.72
C GLU A 73 -3.08 -16.79 10.50
N TYR A 74 -3.97 -16.72 9.51
CA TYR A 74 -4.82 -15.56 9.28
C TYR A 74 -6.14 -15.97 8.62
N MET A 75 -7.18 -15.16 8.86
CA MET A 75 -8.45 -15.30 8.17
C MET A 75 -8.48 -14.32 7.00
N ALA A 76 -8.56 -14.86 5.78
CA ALA A 76 -8.72 -14.05 4.58
C ALA A 76 -10.17 -13.62 4.41
N ILE A 77 -10.42 -12.34 4.23
CA ILE A 77 -11.72 -11.75 3.92
C ILE A 77 -11.87 -11.65 2.39
N SER A 78 -13.10 -11.77 1.88
CA SER A 78 -13.41 -11.62 0.45
C SER A 78 -13.59 -10.15 0.09
N GLU A 79 -12.66 -9.59 -0.69
CA GLU A 79 -12.81 -8.27 -1.32
C GLU A 79 -14.02 -8.21 -2.25
N GLN A 80 -14.25 -9.27 -3.02
CA GLN A 80 -15.38 -9.38 -3.93
C GLN A 80 -16.73 -9.30 -3.20
N ALA A 81 -16.87 -10.04 -2.10
CA ALA A 81 -18.08 -10.01 -1.29
C ALA A 81 -18.25 -8.65 -0.59
N TYR A 82 -17.15 -8.05 -0.13
CA TYR A 82 -17.16 -6.72 0.49
C TYR A 82 -17.66 -5.66 -0.50
N GLY A 83 -17.05 -5.55 -1.68
CA GLY A 83 -17.47 -4.61 -2.72
C GLY A 83 -18.92 -4.83 -3.15
N ALA A 84 -19.33 -6.08 -3.40
CA ALA A 84 -20.71 -6.40 -3.76
C ALA A 84 -21.74 -6.02 -2.67
N GLU A 85 -21.41 -6.21 -1.39
CA GLU A 85 -22.28 -5.78 -0.28
C GLU A 85 -22.34 -4.27 -0.13
N VAL A 86 -21.23 -3.56 -0.33
CA VAL A 86 -21.23 -2.08 -0.38
C VAL A 86 -22.14 -1.60 -1.51
N LEU A 87 -21.98 -2.11 -2.73
CA LEU A 87 -22.84 -1.75 -3.86
C LEU A 87 -24.31 -2.07 -3.57
N ARG A 88 -24.62 -3.23 -2.99
CA ARG A 88 -25.98 -3.61 -2.59
C ARG A 88 -26.59 -2.63 -1.58
N LEU A 89 -25.81 -2.19 -0.59
CA LEU A 89 -26.26 -1.21 0.41
C LEU A 89 -26.47 0.18 -0.21
N CYS A 90 -25.60 0.57 -1.14
CA CYS A 90 -25.70 1.82 -1.89
C CYS A 90 -26.87 1.83 -2.87
N ALA A 91 -27.24 0.69 -3.46
CA ALA A 91 -28.40 0.51 -4.32
C ALA A 91 -29.74 0.43 -3.56
N GLY A 92 -29.74 0.69 -2.25
CA GLY A 92 -30.94 0.71 -1.40
C GLY A 92 -31.99 1.75 -1.84
N PRO A 93 -33.12 1.84 -1.10
CA PRO A 93 -34.22 2.72 -1.47
C PRO A 93 -33.78 4.18 -1.70
N PRO A 94 -34.36 4.87 -2.71
CA PRO A 94 -34.12 6.29 -2.96
C PRO A 94 -34.24 7.15 -1.69
N GLY A 95 -33.20 7.91 -1.37
CA GLY A 95 -33.15 8.79 -0.21
C GLY A 95 -32.86 8.11 1.14
N SER A 96 -32.59 6.80 1.16
CA SER A 96 -32.14 6.13 2.39
C SER A 96 -30.78 6.67 2.86
N PRO A 97 -30.50 6.69 4.18
CA PRO A 97 -29.22 7.19 4.70
C PRO A 97 -28.00 6.47 4.08
N GLN A 98 -28.12 5.17 3.81
CA GLN A 98 -27.06 4.37 3.18
C GLN A 98 -26.83 4.80 1.74
N GLN A 99 -27.88 4.95 0.93
CA GLN A 99 -27.75 5.41 -0.44
C GLN A 99 -27.15 6.81 -0.50
N VAL A 100 -27.62 7.74 0.34
CA VAL A 100 -27.12 9.13 0.37
C VAL A 100 -25.64 9.17 0.71
N ALA A 101 -25.17 8.32 1.62
CA ALA A 101 -23.74 8.25 1.96
C ALA A 101 -22.85 7.78 0.79
N CYS A 102 -23.41 7.07 -0.18
CA CYS A 102 -22.69 6.59 -1.35
C CYS A 102 -22.67 7.59 -2.51
N LEU A 103 -23.43 8.70 -2.43
CA LEU A 103 -23.48 9.75 -3.44
C LEU A 103 -22.27 10.70 -3.33
N ILE A 104 -21.06 10.14 -3.45
CA ILE A 104 -19.82 10.91 -3.46
C ILE A 104 -19.55 11.35 -4.91
N PRO A 105 -19.40 12.66 -5.19
CA PRO A 105 -19.10 13.15 -6.53
C PRO A 105 -17.85 12.47 -7.11
N GLY A 106 -17.95 11.97 -8.34
CA GLY A 106 -16.85 11.33 -9.05
C GLY A 106 -16.75 9.81 -8.87
N ASN A 107 -17.51 9.20 -7.95
CA ASN A 107 -17.54 7.73 -7.85
C ASN A 107 -18.55 7.09 -8.82
N GLY A 108 -18.34 5.80 -9.12
CA GLY A 108 -19.18 4.92 -9.94
C GLY A 108 -20.16 4.06 -9.13
N ILE A 109 -20.13 4.15 -7.80
CA ILE A 109 -20.90 3.29 -6.89
C ILE A 109 -22.41 3.36 -7.13
N TRP A 110 -22.95 4.55 -7.36
CA TRP A 110 -24.37 4.73 -7.67
C TRP A 110 -24.79 4.13 -9.02
N LYS A 111 -23.83 3.76 -9.87
CA LYS A 111 -24.03 3.02 -11.13
C LYS A 111 -23.78 1.52 -10.98
N ASN A 112 -23.74 0.99 -9.76
CA ASN A 112 -23.34 -0.40 -9.47
C ASN A 112 -21.93 -0.74 -9.97
N SER A 113 -21.00 0.22 -9.90
CA SER A 113 -19.60 0.00 -10.22
C SER A 113 -18.70 0.28 -9.04
N THR A 114 -17.61 -0.47 -8.89
CA THR A 114 -16.63 -0.24 -7.83
C THR A 114 -15.74 0.98 -8.08
N GLU A 115 -15.75 1.54 -9.30
CA GLU A 115 -14.92 2.67 -9.67
C GLU A 115 -15.07 3.88 -8.73
N GLY A 116 -13.94 4.47 -8.34
CA GLY A 116 -13.90 5.69 -7.51
C GLY A 116 -14.45 5.54 -6.08
N GLY A 117 -14.54 4.32 -5.55
CA GLY A 117 -14.92 4.10 -4.14
C GLY A 117 -13.87 4.61 -3.13
N ASP A 118 -14.27 4.64 -1.86
CA ASP A 118 -13.44 5.19 -0.77
C ASP A 118 -13.58 4.38 0.53
N ALA A 119 -12.51 4.28 1.31
CA ALA A 119 -12.48 3.50 2.56
C ALA A 119 -13.43 4.03 3.66
N THR A 120 -13.83 5.31 3.60
CA THR A 120 -14.78 5.90 4.56
C THR A 120 -16.19 5.33 4.45
N LEU A 121 -16.53 4.69 3.32
CA LEU A 121 -17.79 3.98 3.14
C LEU A 121 -18.01 2.90 4.21
N LEU A 122 -16.94 2.31 4.74
CA LEU A 122 -17.02 1.35 5.83
C LEU A 122 -17.77 1.92 7.05
N VAL A 123 -17.52 3.17 7.42
CA VAL A 123 -18.17 3.81 8.57
C VAL A 123 -19.58 4.23 8.23
N TYR A 124 -19.80 4.83 7.07
CA TYR A 124 -21.14 5.24 6.68
C TYR A 124 -22.11 4.06 6.53
N LEU A 125 -21.60 2.91 6.11
CA LEU A 125 -22.36 1.68 5.90
C LEU A 125 -22.25 0.69 7.06
N MET A 126 -21.64 1.07 8.19
CA MET A 126 -21.32 0.15 9.29
C MET A 126 -22.52 -0.67 9.78
N ASN A 127 -23.72 -0.08 9.80
CA ASN A 127 -24.93 -0.76 10.25
C ASN A 127 -25.37 -1.87 9.28
N GLY A 128 -25.12 -1.69 7.99
CA GLY A 128 -25.36 -2.70 6.97
C GLY A 128 -24.22 -3.71 6.90
N LEU A 129 -22.97 -3.27 7.08
CA LEU A 129 -21.78 -4.11 6.93
C LEU A 129 -21.46 -4.95 8.18
N LYS A 130 -22.00 -4.61 9.36
CA LYS A 130 -21.65 -5.26 10.64
C LYS A 130 -21.66 -6.80 10.58
N ASP A 131 -22.63 -7.40 9.91
CA ASP A 131 -22.77 -8.86 9.79
C ASP A 131 -22.63 -9.32 8.33
N ASN A 132 -22.10 -8.45 7.45
CA ASN A 132 -21.95 -8.68 6.02
C ASN A 132 -20.49 -8.58 5.55
N ILE A 133 -19.55 -8.98 6.42
CA ILE A 133 -18.15 -9.23 6.06
C ILE A 133 -17.95 -10.74 5.98
N TYR A 134 -17.37 -11.25 4.91
CA TYR A 134 -17.34 -12.69 4.65
C TYR A 134 -15.93 -13.24 4.42
N PRO A 135 -15.68 -14.52 4.74
CA PRO A 135 -14.40 -15.15 4.43
C PRO A 135 -14.20 -15.28 2.91
N HIS A 136 -12.95 -15.25 2.47
CA HIS A 136 -12.54 -15.38 1.06
C HIS A 136 -13.20 -16.57 0.36
N SER A 137 -13.38 -17.69 1.05
CA SER A 137 -13.98 -18.92 0.51
C SER A 137 -15.42 -18.77 0.03
N ILE A 138 -16.17 -17.73 0.46
CA ILE A 138 -17.54 -17.53 -0.02
C ILE A 138 -17.55 -17.07 -1.48
N CYS A 139 -16.52 -16.35 -1.89
CA CYS A 139 -16.49 -15.60 -3.13
C CYS A 139 -15.06 -15.18 -3.45
N PRO A 140 -14.36 -16.00 -4.24
CA PRO A 140 -13.07 -15.62 -4.79
C PRO A 140 -13.18 -14.32 -5.60
N TYR A 141 -12.06 -13.61 -5.72
CA TYR A 141 -12.00 -12.37 -6.48
C TYR A 141 -12.11 -12.63 -7.98
N TYR A 142 -12.90 -11.81 -8.68
CA TYR A 142 -12.99 -11.83 -10.13
C TYR A 142 -12.11 -10.70 -10.69
N PRO A 143 -11.04 -11.02 -11.43
CA PRO A 143 -10.07 -10.03 -11.90
C PRO A 143 -10.61 -9.16 -13.04
N ASP A 144 -11.57 -9.67 -13.80
CA ASP A 144 -12.08 -9.02 -15.01
C ASP A 144 -13.16 -7.98 -14.70
N ASP A 145 -13.16 -6.88 -15.44
CA ASP A 145 -14.19 -5.84 -15.40
C ASP A 145 -15.61 -6.38 -15.60
N GLY A 146 -16.60 -5.63 -15.09
CA GLY A 146 -18.02 -5.98 -15.20
C GLY A 146 -18.51 -7.00 -14.18
N ASN A 147 -17.64 -7.47 -13.28
CA ASN A 147 -17.97 -8.40 -12.21
C ASN A 147 -18.25 -7.73 -10.85
N ASP A 148 -18.48 -6.42 -10.82
CA ASP A 148 -18.60 -5.59 -9.62
C ASP A 148 -19.62 -6.07 -8.59
N THR A 149 -20.73 -6.65 -9.05
CA THR A 149 -21.82 -7.16 -8.18
C THR A 149 -21.86 -8.68 -8.08
N VAL A 150 -20.95 -9.38 -8.76
CA VAL A 150 -21.02 -10.83 -8.92
C VAL A 150 -20.46 -11.52 -7.70
N CYS A 151 -21.33 -12.26 -6.99
CA CYS A 151 -20.89 -13.07 -5.87
C CYS A 151 -21.88 -14.22 -5.56
N PRO A 152 -21.82 -15.34 -6.32
CA PRO A 152 -22.82 -16.40 -6.23
C PRO A 152 -22.96 -17.05 -4.85
N GLY A 153 -21.87 -17.09 -4.08
CA GLY A 153 -21.88 -17.65 -2.72
C GLY A 153 -22.63 -16.79 -1.69
N LEU A 154 -22.90 -15.52 -1.99
CA LEU A 154 -23.71 -14.65 -1.12
C LEU A 154 -25.21 -14.91 -1.30
N THR A 155 -25.67 -16.06 -0.83
CA THR A 155 -27.10 -16.40 -0.76
C THR A 155 -27.76 -15.79 0.48
N SER A 156 -29.10 -15.68 0.49
CA SER A 156 -29.85 -15.22 1.67
C SER A 156 -29.56 -16.04 2.92
N GLU A 157 -29.34 -17.35 2.78
CA GLU A 157 -28.94 -18.25 3.87
C GLU A 157 -27.54 -17.90 4.40
N LYS A 158 -26.58 -17.65 3.51
CA LYS A 158 -25.22 -17.28 3.90
C LYS A 158 -25.15 -15.93 4.60
N ARG A 159 -26.02 -14.98 4.25
CA ARG A 159 -26.16 -13.72 5.00
C ARG A 159 -26.69 -13.89 6.42
N GLN A 160 -27.50 -14.92 6.66
CA GLN A 160 -28.06 -15.20 8.00
C GLN A 160 -27.12 -16.06 8.86
N THR A 161 -26.28 -16.88 8.23
CA THR A 161 -25.39 -17.84 8.90
C THR A 161 -23.94 -17.39 8.95
N ASN A 162 -23.66 -16.13 8.58
CA ASN A 162 -22.32 -15.58 8.60
C ASN A 162 -21.76 -15.54 10.04
N PRO A 163 -20.65 -16.24 10.34
CA PRO A 163 -20.08 -16.23 11.68
C PRO A 163 -19.29 -14.96 12.00
N LEU A 164 -18.95 -14.15 10.98
CA LEU A 164 -18.14 -12.95 11.16
C LEU A 164 -19.01 -11.74 11.48
N SER A 165 -18.56 -10.93 12.44
CA SER A 165 -19.22 -9.67 12.79
C SER A 165 -18.20 -8.59 13.11
N LEU A 166 -18.40 -7.40 12.56
CA LEU A 166 -17.54 -6.24 12.70
C LEU A 166 -18.15 -5.25 13.70
N LYS A 167 -17.31 -4.78 14.63
CA LYS A 167 -17.62 -3.64 15.50
C LYS A 167 -16.58 -2.55 15.34
N ILE A 168 -16.96 -1.47 14.67
CA ILE A 168 -16.14 -0.26 14.56
C ILE A 168 -16.24 0.53 15.87
N LYS A 169 -15.11 0.72 16.54
CA LYS A 169 -15.05 1.52 17.78
C LYS A 169 -14.90 3.02 17.50
N LYS A 170 -14.09 3.35 16.50
CA LYS A 170 -13.74 4.71 16.11
C LYS A 170 -13.15 4.70 14.70
N MET A 171 -13.34 5.78 13.95
CA MET A 171 -12.57 6.11 12.76
C MET A 171 -12.11 7.57 12.89
N ASP A 172 -10.83 7.81 12.63
CA ASP A 172 -10.22 9.13 12.63
C ASP A 172 -9.68 9.41 11.22
N THR A 173 -9.80 10.65 10.76
CA THR A 173 -9.15 11.12 9.54
C THR A 173 -7.92 11.94 9.94
N LEU A 174 -6.76 11.55 9.42
CA LEU A 174 -5.47 12.17 9.71
C LEU A 174 -4.86 12.65 8.40
N MET A 175 -4.33 13.88 8.40
CA MET A 175 -3.74 14.48 7.20
C MET A 175 -2.24 14.78 7.36
N ASP A 176 -1.77 15.01 8.59
CA ASP A 176 -0.37 15.34 8.84
C ASP A 176 0.46 14.11 9.26
N GLU A 177 1.71 14.10 8.81
CA GLU A 177 2.65 12.98 8.99
C GLU A 177 2.84 12.59 10.47
N MET A 178 2.98 13.58 11.35
CA MET A 178 3.24 13.31 12.77
C MET A 178 2.03 12.68 13.46
N SER A 179 0.82 13.16 13.21
CA SER A 179 -0.41 12.56 13.74
C SER A 179 -0.62 11.14 13.23
N ILE A 180 -0.31 10.88 11.96
CA ILE A 180 -0.33 9.53 11.36
C ILE A 180 0.63 8.63 12.14
N LYS A 181 1.91 8.98 12.24
CA LYS A 181 2.92 8.18 12.96
C LYS A 181 2.57 7.97 14.43
N HIS A 182 2.11 9.01 15.13
CA HIS A 182 1.66 8.91 16.52
C HIS A 182 0.49 7.93 16.69
N THR A 183 -0.48 7.97 15.77
CA THR A 183 -1.65 7.08 15.80
C THR A 183 -1.24 5.64 15.52
N MET A 184 -0.36 5.41 14.53
CA MET A 184 0.20 4.08 14.25
C MET A 184 0.88 3.49 15.47
N LEU A 185 1.73 4.26 16.16
CA LEU A 185 2.43 3.79 17.36
C LEU A 185 1.47 3.52 18.53
N LYS A 186 0.46 4.38 18.69
CA LYS A 186 -0.51 4.28 19.79
C LYS A 186 -1.41 3.05 19.63
N HIS A 187 -1.89 2.81 18.41
CA HIS A 187 -2.88 1.77 18.14
C HIS A 187 -2.26 0.47 17.64
N ARG A 188 -1.04 0.51 17.08
CA ARG A 188 -0.33 -0.62 16.46
C ARG A 188 -1.19 -1.35 15.41
N GLN A 189 -1.99 -0.60 14.67
CA GLN A 189 -2.94 -1.11 13.69
C GLN A 189 -2.66 -0.51 12.32
N ALA A 190 -2.84 -1.31 11.28
CA ALA A 190 -2.85 -0.84 9.91
C ALA A 190 -3.95 0.21 9.70
N MET A 191 -3.73 1.15 8.79
CA MET A 191 -4.68 2.23 8.46
C MET A 191 -4.91 2.26 6.95
N SER A 192 -6.05 2.77 6.50
CA SER A 192 -6.26 3.06 5.09
C SER A 192 -5.60 4.41 4.75
N LEU A 193 -4.90 4.47 3.64
CA LEU A 193 -4.36 5.70 3.05
C LEU A 193 -5.07 5.96 1.72
N THR A 194 -5.81 7.07 1.63
CA THR A 194 -6.33 7.59 0.37
C THR A 194 -5.37 8.67 -0.14
N THR A 195 -4.95 8.56 -1.39
CA THR A 195 -4.07 9.55 -2.03
C THR A 195 -4.47 9.76 -3.49
N ALA A 196 -4.17 10.94 -4.04
CA ALA A 196 -4.16 11.09 -5.49
C ALA A 196 -2.89 10.43 -6.07
N THR A 197 -3.02 9.72 -7.18
CA THR A 197 -1.88 9.28 -7.99
C THR A 197 -1.69 10.25 -9.15
N PRO A 198 -0.45 10.71 -9.38
CA PRO A 198 -0.09 11.41 -10.60
C PRO A 198 0.47 10.45 -11.66
N TYR A 199 0.32 10.82 -12.93
CA TYR A 199 1.30 10.44 -13.93
C TYR A 199 2.51 11.37 -13.87
N THR A 200 3.68 10.83 -14.22
CA THR A 200 4.94 11.57 -14.36
C THR A 200 5.34 11.64 -15.84
N THR A 201 5.90 12.77 -16.26
CA THR A 201 6.59 12.85 -17.56
C THR A 201 8.03 12.42 -17.39
N HIS A 202 8.44 11.41 -18.17
CA HIS A 202 9.82 10.93 -18.25
C HIS A 202 10.53 11.60 -19.44
N TYR A 203 11.84 11.83 -19.33
CA TYR A 203 12.61 12.47 -20.40
C TYR A 203 13.71 11.52 -20.89
N TYR A 204 13.67 11.17 -22.17
CA TYR A 204 14.71 10.37 -22.80
C TYR A 204 15.75 11.29 -23.44
N PRO A 205 17.01 11.29 -22.96
CA PRO A 205 18.06 12.13 -23.52
C PRO A 205 18.42 11.65 -24.93
N CYS A 206 18.46 12.56 -25.89
CA CYS A 206 18.92 12.28 -27.25
C CYS A 206 20.44 12.09 -27.28
N ILE A 207 20.87 10.86 -27.03
CA ILE A 207 22.27 10.41 -27.03
C ILE A 207 22.43 9.14 -27.88
N GLY A 208 23.66 8.83 -28.30
CA GLY A 208 23.97 7.61 -29.04
C GLY A 208 23.13 7.46 -30.33
N GLU A 209 22.60 6.25 -30.58
CA GLU A 209 21.75 5.97 -31.74
C GLU A 209 20.44 6.76 -31.75
N LEU A 210 19.91 7.10 -30.56
CA LEU A 210 18.69 7.88 -30.44
C LEU A 210 18.87 9.30 -31.00
N ALA A 211 20.08 9.88 -30.90
CA ALA A 211 20.38 11.21 -31.42
C ALA A 211 20.24 11.32 -32.94
N ALA A 212 20.35 10.20 -33.68
CA ALA A 212 20.17 10.17 -35.13
C ALA A 212 18.70 10.12 -35.57
N GLN A 213 17.76 9.93 -34.62
CA GLN A 213 16.33 9.86 -34.93
C GLN A 213 15.76 11.26 -35.15
N GLY A 214 14.80 11.40 -36.07
CA GLY A 214 14.19 12.69 -36.41
C GLY A 214 13.57 13.43 -35.22
N ARG A 215 13.03 12.69 -34.24
CA ARG A 215 12.49 13.23 -32.98
C ARG A 215 13.52 13.95 -32.11
N CYS A 216 14.80 13.60 -32.27
CA CYS A 216 15.93 14.21 -31.58
C CYS A 216 16.57 15.38 -32.35
N ASN A 217 16.01 15.75 -33.50
CA ASN A 217 16.43 16.96 -34.20
C ASN A 217 15.98 18.19 -33.38
N PRO A 218 16.87 19.14 -33.05
CA PRO A 218 16.51 20.39 -32.38
C PRO A 218 15.43 21.22 -33.09
N ALA A 219 15.22 21.01 -34.39
CA ALA A 219 14.14 21.64 -35.16
C ALA A 219 12.80 20.88 -35.06
N SER A 220 12.78 19.69 -34.45
CA SER A 220 11.56 18.91 -34.20
C SER A 220 10.77 19.51 -33.04
N MET A 221 9.44 19.46 -33.14
CA MET A 221 8.55 19.83 -32.04
C MET A 221 8.57 18.80 -30.89
N GLU A 222 9.11 17.61 -31.13
CA GLU A 222 9.25 16.55 -30.10
C GLU A 222 10.52 16.73 -29.25
N CYS A 223 11.47 17.56 -29.70
CA CYS A 223 12.69 17.85 -28.96
C CYS A 223 12.41 18.98 -27.95
N THR A 224 12.57 18.68 -26.67
CA THR A 224 12.42 19.65 -25.58
C THR A 224 13.74 19.82 -24.83
N LEU A 225 13.89 20.93 -24.11
CA LEU A 225 15.06 21.11 -23.24
C LEU A 225 15.07 20.03 -22.16
N CYS A 226 16.20 19.34 -22.02
CA CYS A 226 16.37 18.35 -20.97
C CYS A 226 16.28 18.99 -19.57
N PRO A 227 15.69 18.29 -18.59
CA PRO A 227 15.72 18.71 -17.20
C PRO A 227 17.17 18.87 -16.67
N PRO A 228 17.41 19.69 -15.63
CA PRO A 228 18.76 19.96 -15.11
C PRO A 228 19.55 18.70 -14.72
N GLU A 229 18.86 17.67 -14.24
CA GLU A 229 19.40 16.36 -13.88
C GLU A 229 19.94 15.56 -15.08
N LEU A 230 19.53 15.88 -16.31
CA LEU A 230 19.93 15.23 -17.56
C LEU A 230 20.76 16.15 -18.46
N SER A 231 21.83 16.74 -17.92
CA SER A 231 22.68 17.72 -18.59
C SER A 231 23.57 17.19 -19.75
N MET A 232 23.47 15.90 -20.08
CA MET A 232 24.34 15.28 -21.10
C MET A 232 24.04 15.75 -22.54
N THR A 233 22.84 16.25 -22.80
CA THR A 233 22.40 16.75 -24.11
C THR A 233 21.37 17.86 -23.91
N PRO A 234 21.29 18.87 -24.80
CA PRO A 234 20.26 19.90 -24.70
C PRO A 234 18.87 19.40 -25.15
N CYS A 235 18.78 18.25 -25.83
CA CYS A 235 17.55 17.74 -26.42
C CYS A 235 17.08 16.44 -25.75
N CYS A 236 15.86 16.45 -25.24
CA CYS A 236 15.17 15.29 -24.67
C CYS A 236 13.80 15.10 -25.31
N VAL A 237 13.40 13.84 -25.48
CA VAL A 237 12.04 13.47 -25.91
C VAL A 237 11.20 13.18 -24.67
N PRO A 238 10.10 13.90 -24.42
CA PRO A 238 9.22 13.61 -23.31
C PRO A 238 8.37 12.37 -23.60
N ILE A 239 8.21 11.52 -22.59
CA ILE A 239 7.24 10.44 -22.55
C ILE A 239 6.22 10.81 -21.47
N GLU A 240 5.09 11.31 -21.94
CA GLU A 240 3.96 11.70 -21.10
C GLU A 240 3.21 10.48 -20.57
N MET A 241 2.41 10.69 -19.52
CA MET A 241 1.55 9.66 -18.92
C MET A 241 2.34 8.45 -18.37
N GLY A 242 3.59 8.67 -17.94
CA GLY A 242 4.39 7.64 -17.29
C GLY A 242 3.89 7.34 -15.89
N GLU A 243 4.00 6.09 -15.47
CA GLU A 243 3.67 5.68 -14.11
C GLU A 243 4.58 6.37 -13.08
N ASN A 244 4.05 6.68 -11.89
CA ASN A 244 4.78 7.36 -10.82
C ASN A 244 5.40 6.38 -9.80
N TYR A 245 5.83 5.21 -10.24
CA TYR A 245 6.50 4.21 -9.41
C TYR A 245 7.61 3.49 -10.17
N ASN A 246 8.50 2.81 -9.45
CA ASN A 246 9.62 2.04 -10.01
C ASN A 246 9.54 0.53 -9.65
N MET A 247 10.49 -0.25 -10.18
CA MET A 247 10.63 -1.69 -9.92
C MET A 247 11.18 -2.04 -8.53
N ASP A 248 11.57 -1.03 -7.73
CA ASP A 248 11.87 -1.19 -6.30
C ASP A 248 10.63 -0.94 -5.42
N GLY A 249 9.45 -0.70 -6.02
CA GLY A 249 8.21 -0.44 -5.26
C GLY A 249 8.17 0.93 -4.59
N GLU A 250 8.96 1.89 -5.08
CA GLU A 250 8.97 3.27 -4.60
C GLU A 250 8.04 4.13 -5.46
N PHE A 251 7.24 4.98 -4.82
CA PHE A 251 6.58 6.08 -5.52
C PHE A 251 7.59 7.18 -5.84
N ILE A 252 7.72 7.52 -7.11
CA ILE A 252 8.64 8.53 -7.61
C ILE A 252 7.93 9.87 -7.82
N THR A 253 8.70 10.94 -7.73
CA THR A 253 8.22 12.31 -8.00
C THR A 253 8.99 12.90 -9.18
N SER A 254 8.32 13.81 -9.90
CA SER A 254 8.88 14.57 -11.03
C SER A 254 8.46 16.03 -10.93
N HIS A 255 9.22 16.93 -11.57
CA HIS A 255 8.87 18.34 -11.66
C HIS A 255 7.63 18.58 -12.55
N VAL A 256 7.28 17.63 -13.42
CA VAL A 256 6.02 17.60 -14.17
C VAL A 256 5.23 16.35 -13.77
N MET A 257 4.12 16.60 -13.08
CA MET A 257 3.15 15.59 -12.67
C MET A 257 1.76 16.04 -13.08
N THR A 258 0.99 15.12 -13.68
CA THR A 258 -0.40 15.34 -14.06
C THR A 258 -1.31 14.42 -13.24
N PRO A 259 -2.47 14.87 -12.75
CA PRO A 259 -3.38 14.00 -12.02
C PRO A 259 -3.82 12.81 -12.87
N GLU A 260 -3.65 11.59 -12.37
CA GLU A 260 -4.22 10.36 -12.93
C GLU A 260 -5.60 10.11 -12.31
N GLY A 261 -5.64 10.02 -10.97
CA GLY A 261 -6.84 9.62 -10.25
C GLY A 261 -6.62 9.49 -8.75
N GLY A 262 -7.59 8.88 -8.07
CA GLY A 262 -7.50 8.52 -6.66
C GLY A 262 -7.11 7.06 -6.49
N HIS A 263 -6.30 6.76 -5.48
CA HIS A 263 -5.92 5.40 -5.10
C HIS A 263 -5.99 5.21 -3.59
N VAL A 264 -6.31 4.00 -3.16
CA VAL A 264 -6.41 3.64 -1.74
C VAL A 264 -5.50 2.45 -1.46
N MET A 265 -4.67 2.57 -0.43
CA MET A 265 -3.72 1.53 -0.02
C MET A 265 -3.81 1.29 1.49
N THR A 266 -3.22 0.20 1.97
CA THR A 266 -3.08 -0.05 3.40
C THR A 266 -1.73 0.49 3.90
N LEU A 267 -1.75 1.47 4.79
CA LEU A 267 -0.58 1.98 5.50
C LEU A 267 -0.18 1.02 6.62
N VAL A 268 1.03 0.47 6.54
CA VAL A 268 1.52 -0.60 7.43
C VAL A 268 2.77 -0.21 8.23
N GLY A 269 3.48 0.84 7.83
CA GLY A 269 4.62 1.33 8.61
C GLY A 269 5.16 2.67 8.16
N TYR A 270 6.28 3.06 8.73
CA TYR A 270 7.13 4.15 8.29
C TYR A 270 8.59 3.86 8.64
N ASN A 271 9.51 4.43 7.86
CA ASN A 271 10.93 4.43 8.16
C ASN A 271 11.57 5.75 7.73
N ASP A 272 11.96 6.58 8.70
CA ASP A 272 12.57 7.91 8.51
C ASP A 272 14.02 7.86 8.03
N LEU A 273 14.60 6.64 7.98
CA LEU A 273 15.99 6.39 7.60
C LEU A 273 16.10 5.68 6.25
N PHE A 274 14.98 5.26 5.66
CA PHE A 274 14.98 4.65 4.34
C PHE A 274 15.34 5.70 3.30
N ARG A 275 16.21 5.37 2.36
CA ARG A 275 16.64 6.26 1.28
C ARG A 275 16.21 5.68 -0.06
N THR A 276 15.41 6.44 -0.81
CA THR A 276 14.92 6.00 -2.13
C THR A 276 15.99 6.08 -3.20
N LYS A 277 15.77 5.45 -4.36
CA LYS A 277 16.67 5.56 -5.53
C LYS A 277 16.81 6.99 -6.04
N GLN A 278 15.76 7.80 -5.91
CA GLN A 278 15.80 9.24 -6.23
C GLN A 278 16.51 10.09 -5.15
N GLY A 279 16.95 9.47 -4.05
CA GLY A 279 17.72 10.13 -2.99
C GLY A 279 16.89 10.80 -1.89
N TYR A 280 15.57 10.63 -1.88
CA TYR A 280 14.72 11.08 -0.78
C TYR A 280 14.93 10.22 0.46
N THR A 281 14.79 10.80 1.65
CA THR A 281 14.95 10.09 2.92
C THR A 281 13.68 10.16 3.73
N GLY A 282 13.27 9.02 4.27
CA GLY A 282 12.03 8.87 5.00
C GLY A 282 10.85 8.50 4.11
N GLY A 283 9.89 7.79 4.68
CA GLY A 283 8.68 7.43 3.96
C GLY A 283 7.72 6.58 4.76
N PHE A 284 6.49 6.52 4.28
CA PHE A 284 5.48 5.56 4.71
C PHE A 284 5.63 4.25 3.94
N ILE A 285 5.35 3.13 4.60
CA ILE A 285 5.40 1.79 4.03
C ILE A 285 3.96 1.36 3.75
N LEU A 286 3.68 1.03 2.50
CA LEU A 286 2.33 0.77 2.00
C LEU A 286 2.22 -0.67 1.50
N LYS A 287 1.15 -1.36 1.91
CA LYS A 287 0.67 -2.57 1.24
C LYS A 287 -0.31 -2.12 0.16
N ASN A 288 0.12 -2.23 -1.08
CA ASN A 288 -0.68 -1.94 -2.26
C ASN A 288 -1.50 -3.17 -2.68
N SER A 289 -2.29 -3.06 -3.75
CA SER A 289 -3.11 -4.13 -4.32
C SER A 289 -2.85 -4.33 -5.81
N TRP A 290 -1.64 -4.05 -6.27
CA TRP A 290 -1.27 -4.19 -7.67
C TRP A 290 -0.43 -5.45 -7.92
N PHE A 291 -0.48 -5.95 -9.14
CA PHE A 291 0.36 -7.07 -9.58
C PHE A 291 1.84 -6.72 -9.44
N ASP A 292 2.62 -7.60 -8.82
CA ASP A 292 4.07 -7.43 -8.66
C ASP A 292 4.82 -8.01 -9.87
N GLY A 293 5.65 -7.19 -10.52
CA GLY A 293 6.31 -7.49 -11.79
C GLY A 293 5.64 -6.83 -13.00
N ILE A 294 5.83 -7.43 -14.19
CA ILE A 294 5.19 -6.97 -15.43
C ILE A 294 3.78 -7.53 -15.50
N HIS A 295 2.78 -6.65 -15.48
CA HIS A 295 1.38 -7.06 -15.56
C HIS A 295 1.13 -7.85 -16.85
N PRO A 296 0.55 -9.07 -16.79
CA PRO A 296 0.47 -9.96 -17.94
C PRO A 296 -0.41 -9.42 -19.08
N ALA A 297 -1.50 -8.71 -18.75
CA ALA A 297 -2.41 -8.14 -19.73
C ALA A 297 -2.08 -6.68 -20.12
N LEU A 298 -1.86 -5.80 -19.14
CA LEU A 298 -1.48 -4.40 -19.38
C LEU A 298 -0.05 -4.17 -19.89
N GLY A 299 0.86 -5.15 -19.75
CA GLY A 299 2.19 -5.12 -20.32
C GLY A 299 3.23 -4.29 -19.54
N PRO A 300 4.42 -4.05 -20.14
CA PRO A 300 5.62 -3.54 -19.46
C PRO A 300 5.51 -2.09 -18.99
N ARG A 301 4.52 -1.33 -19.47
CA ARG A 301 4.24 0.01 -18.96
C ARG A 301 3.84 0.00 -17.49
N HIS A 302 3.20 -1.09 -17.05
CA HIS A 302 2.68 -1.26 -15.69
C HIS A 302 3.57 -2.19 -14.87
N ALA A 303 4.87 -2.19 -15.18
CA ALA A 303 5.88 -2.90 -14.43
C ALA A 303 6.12 -2.21 -13.08
N ARG A 304 6.05 -2.98 -12.01
CA ARG A 304 6.26 -2.49 -10.64
C ARG A 304 6.94 -3.55 -9.81
N GLY A 305 7.49 -3.14 -8.67
CA GLY A 305 8.07 -4.03 -7.68
C GLY A 305 7.41 -3.97 -6.33
N SER A 306 7.75 -4.94 -5.50
CA SER A 306 7.46 -4.92 -4.07
C SER A 306 8.62 -5.50 -3.27
N HIS A 307 8.65 -5.16 -2.00
CA HIS A 307 9.58 -5.74 -1.04
C HIS A 307 8.87 -6.12 0.25
N SER A 308 9.48 -7.05 0.98
CA SER A 308 9.03 -7.44 2.31
C SER A 308 9.04 -6.25 3.27
N LEU A 309 8.18 -6.31 4.30
CA LEU A 309 8.17 -5.30 5.35
C LEU A 309 9.54 -5.19 6.06
N LYS A 310 10.29 -6.29 6.14
CA LYS A 310 11.64 -6.33 6.75
C LYS A 310 12.64 -5.52 5.94
N TYR A 311 12.56 -5.56 4.61
CA TYR A 311 13.40 -4.74 3.73
C TYR A 311 13.16 -3.25 3.96
N TRP A 312 11.89 -2.82 3.93
CA TRP A 312 11.53 -1.42 4.18
C TRP A 312 11.93 -0.94 5.57
N MET A 313 11.91 -1.84 6.55
CA MET A 313 12.36 -1.60 7.91
C MET A 313 13.89 -1.66 8.08
N GLN A 314 14.66 -1.93 7.02
CA GLN A 314 16.11 -2.13 7.04
C GLN A 314 16.55 -3.15 8.11
N GLU A 315 15.81 -4.26 8.20
CA GLU A 315 16.10 -5.39 9.10
C GLU A 315 16.85 -6.52 8.41
N ILE A 316 16.84 -6.50 7.08
CA ILE A 316 17.52 -7.42 6.19
C ILE A 316 18.26 -6.61 5.13
N THR A 317 19.26 -7.21 4.55
CA THR A 317 20.03 -6.67 3.43
C THR A 317 19.31 -6.87 2.09
N ASP A 318 19.69 -6.09 1.09
CA ASP A 318 19.21 -6.25 -0.30
C ASP A 318 19.44 -7.67 -0.82
N TRP A 319 20.55 -8.29 -0.42
CA TRP A 319 20.87 -9.67 -0.79
C TRP A 319 19.93 -10.70 -0.15
N GLU A 320 19.62 -10.53 1.15
CA GLU A 320 18.66 -11.39 1.84
C GLU A 320 17.26 -11.23 1.25
N GLU A 321 16.83 -9.99 0.97
CA GLU A 321 15.54 -9.71 0.33
C GLU A 321 15.47 -10.37 -1.06
N ALA A 322 16.47 -10.15 -1.92
CA ALA A 322 16.51 -10.76 -3.24
C ALA A 322 16.56 -12.29 -3.22
N SER A 323 17.06 -12.88 -2.13
CA SER A 323 17.08 -14.33 -1.95
C SER A 323 15.72 -14.90 -1.51
N MET A 324 14.92 -14.13 -0.77
CA MET A 324 13.60 -14.54 -0.27
C MET A 324 12.47 -14.23 -1.27
N CYS A 325 12.52 -13.04 -1.86
CA CYS A 325 11.51 -12.49 -2.77
C CYS A 325 12.21 -11.89 -4.00
N PRO A 326 12.82 -12.71 -4.89
CA PRO A 326 13.49 -12.19 -6.07
C PRO A 326 12.45 -11.52 -6.98
N ASN A 327 12.50 -10.19 -7.10
CA ASN A 327 11.78 -9.50 -8.18
C ASN A 327 12.48 -9.85 -9.50
N SER A 328 12.11 -10.99 -10.10
CA SER A 328 12.76 -11.51 -11.32
C SER A 328 12.54 -10.64 -12.56
N TYR A 329 11.63 -9.66 -12.48
CA TYR A 329 11.36 -8.70 -13.54
C TYR A 329 12.16 -7.41 -13.39
N ASP A 330 12.78 -7.18 -12.23
CA ASP A 330 13.62 -6.02 -12.02
C ASP A 330 14.93 -6.17 -12.83
N PRO A 331 15.22 -5.27 -13.79
CA PRO A 331 16.47 -5.32 -14.54
C PRO A 331 17.72 -5.08 -13.68
N GLU A 332 17.57 -4.55 -12.47
CA GLU A 332 18.66 -4.43 -11.50
C GLU A 332 18.89 -5.72 -10.69
N ASN A 333 18.02 -6.72 -10.80
CA ASN A 333 18.16 -7.99 -10.11
C ASN A 333 19.03 -8.98 -10.90
N TRP A 334 20.30 -9.05 -10.53
CA TRP A 334 21.29 -9.98 -11.11
C TRP A 334 21.50 -11.23 -10.26
N TYR A 335 20.73 -11.40 -9.18
CA TYR A 335 20.88 -12.54 -8.30
C TYR A 335 20.27 -13.79 -8.94
N GLN A 336 21.04 -14.88 -8.95
CA GLN A 336 20.47 -16.19 -9.28
C GLN A 336 19.47 -16.55 -8.18
N CYS A 337 18.26 -16.97 -8.54
CA CYS A 337 17.34 -17.58 -7.58
C CYS A 337 18.11 -18.67 -6.80
N GLY A 338 18.27 -18.47 -5.49
CA GLY A 338 19.06 -19.36 -4.64
C GLY A 338 18.54 -20.80 -4.68
N ASN A 339 19.45 -21.76 -4.43
CA ASN A 339 19.13 -23.20 -4.38
C ASN A 339 17.84 -23.47 -3.58
N THR A 340 16.88 -24.10 -4.24
CA THR A 340 15.45 -24.29 -3.90
C THR A 340 15.16 -25.24 -2.72
N ALA A 341 16.05 -25.32 -1.72
CA ALA A 341 15.91 -26.27 -0.62
C ALA A 341 15.05 -25.79 0.56
N GLU A 342 14.73 -24.49 0.67
CA GLU A 342 13.88 -23.96 1.74
C GLU A 342 12.64 -23.31 1.13
N VAL A 343 11.46 -23.83 1.49
CA VAL A 343 10.22 -23.62 0.74
C VAL A 343 8.99 -23.75 1.66
N ILE A 344 8.12 -22.76 1.59
CA ILE A 344 6.71 -22.69 1.97
C ILE A 344 5.90 -23.26 0.82
N ASN A 345 5.04 -24.21 1.15
CA ASN A 345 3.97 -24.68 0.29
C ASN A 345 2.81 -23.69 0.30
N ALA A 346 2.69 -22.83 -0.72
CA ALA A 346 1.42 -22.17 -1.01
C ALA A 346 0.60 -23.05 -1.96
N ARG A 347 -0.22 -23.95 -1.41
CA ARG A 347 -1.13 -24.77 -2.22
C ARG A 347 -2.29 -23.90 -2.74
N ARG A 348 -2.29 -23.56 -4.04
CA ARG A 348 -3.55 -23.35 -4.77
C ARG A 348 -3.99 -24.70 -5.36
N HIS A 349 -5.30 -24.95 -5.33
CA HIS A 349 -5.88 -26.17 -5.87
C HIS A 349 -5.49 -26.37 -7.35
N GLY A 350 -4.71 -27.43 -7.63
CA GLY A 350 -4.63 -28.03 -8.97
C GLY A 350 -3.30 -27.96 -9.73
N ASP A 351 -2.25 -27.31 -9.24
CA ASP A 351 -0.95 -27.18 -9.95
C ASP A 351 0.21 -27.75 -9.11
N PRO A 352 1.27 -28.37 -9.71
CA PRO A 352 2.42 -28.87 -8.97
C PRO A 352 3.25 -27.67 -8.50
N GLY A 353 3.06 -27.29 -7.24
CA GLY A 353 3.50 -26.03 -6.64
C GLY A 353 4.98 -25.67 -6.78
N MET A 354 5.22 -24.35 -6.74
CA MET A 354 6.52 -23.71 -6.63
C MET A 354 6.86 -23.39 -5.18
N ASN A 355 8.15 -23.20 -4.94
CA ASN A 355 8.82 -23.50 -3.69
C ASN A 355 9.40 -22.17 -3.07
N ILE A 356 8.86 -21.57 -1.98
CA ILE A 356 9.25 -20.22 -1.45
C ILE A 356 9.62 -20.20 0.06
N PRO A 357 10.83 -19.93 0.58
CA PRO A 357 11.13 -20.02 2.04
C PRO A 357 10.55 -18.93 2.99
N LEU A 358 10.25 -19.27 4.27
CA LEU A 358 9.95 -18.39 5.44
C LEU A 358 10.56 -19.02 6.72
N PRO A 359 10.54 -18.38 7.91
CA PRO A 359 11.14 -17.12 8.35
C PRO A 359 12.23 -17.39 9.43
N ILE A 360 13.38 -16.71 9.35
CA ILE A 360 14.43 -16.82 10.38
C ILE A 360 13.95 -16.12 11.68
N LYS A 361 14.02 -16.85 12.81
CA LYS A 361 13.71 -16.36 14.17
C LYS A 361 14.54 -15.11 14.50
N HIS A 362 13.90 -14.08 15.05
CA HIS A 362 14.60 -12.93 15.63
C HIS A 362 15.44 -13.37 16.84
N SER A 363 16.73 -13.04 16.83
CA SER A 363 17.57 -13.12 18.02
C SER A 363 17.24 -11.95 18.96
N THR A 364 17.04 -12.23 20.24
CA THR A 364 16.73 -11.24 21.29
C THR A 364 17.95 -10.52 21.86
N THR A 365 19.13 -10.63 21.26
CA THR A 365 20.31 -9.90 21.73
C THR A 365 20.44 -8.52 21.07
N ILE A 366 19.89 -7.52 21.75
CA ILE A 366 20.38 -6.14 21.69
C ILE A 366 21.74 -6.11 22.40
N SER A 367 22.83 -5.89 21.65
CA SER A 367 24.08 -5.37 22.19
C SER A 367 24.84 -4.61 21.09
N GLY A 368 24.97 -3.30 21.31
CA GLY A 368 25.64 -2.33 20.43
C GLY A 368 25.12 -0.94 20.71
#